data_AF-A0A967Z658-F1
#
_entry.id   AF-A0A967Z658-F1
#
_cell.length_a   1.000
_cell.length_b   1.000
_cell.length_c   1.000
_cell.angle_alpha   90.00
_cell.angle_beta   90.00
_cell.angle_gamma   90.00
#
_symmetry.space_group_name_H-M   'P 1'
#
loop_
_entity.id
_entity.type
_entity.pdbx_description
1 polymer ?
#
loop_
_entity_poly.entity_id
_entity_poly.type
_entity_poly.pdbx_seq_one_letter_code
_entity_poly.pdbx_strand_id
1 'polypeptide(L)' 'QLMWMKGDSYLELKKFINHPQAVKYMKLKNQEAFAGYADWRLPDKREAHSLFDKNKTIKDKYDMEIHLDPV' A
#
# COMPACT_ATOMS: atom_id res chain seq x y z
N GLN A 1 -6.29 -13.84 -7.95
CA GLN A 1 -5.48 -12.65 -8.27
C GLN A 1 -5.71 -11.63 -7.17
N LEU A 2 -4.65 -11.04 -6.60
CA LEU A 2 -4.75 -10.04 -5.54
C LEU A 2 -4.68 -8.63 -6.15
N MET A 3 -5.33 -7.67 -5.50
CA MET A 3 -5.28 -6.25 -5.84
C MET A 3 -4.70 -5.48 -4.67
N TRP A 4 -3.90 -4.45 -4.96
CA TRP A 4 -3.30 -3.57 -3.96
C TRP A 4 -3.68 -2.13 -4.21
N MET A 5 -3.75 -1.35 -3.14
CA MET A 5 -3.88 0.10 -3.26
C MET A 5 -2.60 0.67 -3.88
N LYS A 6 -2.76 1.51 -4.90
CA LYS A 6 -1.63 2.19 -5.56
C LYS A 6 -0.84 3.09 -4.61
N GLY A 7 -1.55 3.75 -3.69
CA GLY A 7 -0.94 4.60 -2.66
C GLY A 7 -1.02 3.96 -1.28
N ASP A 8 0.06 4.11 -0.51
CA ASP A 8 0.11 3.65 0.87
C ASP A 8 -0.42 4.70 1.86
N SER A 9 -0.48 4.32 3.13
CA SER A 9 -0.90 5.23 4.20
C SER A 9 -0.02 6.48 4.35
N TYR A 10 1.25 6.44 3.93
CA TYR A 10 2.11 7.62 4.01
C TYR A 10 1.70 8.66 2.97
N LEU A 11 1.39 8.24 1.74
CA LEU A 11 0.97 9.17 0.68
C LEU A 11 -0.29 9.95 1.07
N GLU A 12 -1.21 9.36 1.81
CA GLU A 12 -2.41 10.03 2.30
C GLU A 12 -2.18 10.78 3.63
N LEU A 13 -1.58 10.14 4.63
CA LEU A 13 -1.48 10.70 6.00
C LEU A 13 -0.25 11.59 6.21
N LYS A 14 0.71 11.58 5.27
CA LYS A 14 2.01 12.27 5.34
C LYS A 14 2.81 11.98 6.62
N LYS A 15 2.60 10.81 7.22
CA LYS A 15 3.29 10.38 8.44
C LYS A 15 3.54 8.88 8.42
N PHE A 16 4.65 8.46 9.02
CA PHE A 16 4.87 7.04 9.30
C PHE A 16 3.94 6.60 10.43
N ILE A 17 3.39 5.40 10.29
CA ILE A 17 2.48 4.81 11.25
C ILE A 17 2.99 3.45 11.71
N ASN A 18 2.69 3.08 12.95
CA ASN A 18 2.99 1.76 13.47
C ASN A 18 1.92 0.73 13.06
N HIS A 19 2.17 -0.54 13.35
CA HIS A 19 1.26 -1.63 12.96
C HIS A 19 -0.18 -1.45 13.49
N PRO A 20 -0.43 -1.12 14.78
CA PRO A 20 -1.79 -0.81 15.26
C PRO A 20 -2.50 0.30 14.47
N GLN A 21 -1.77 1.36 14.10
CA GLN A 21 -2.31 2.43 13.27
C GLN A 21 -2.58 1.97 11.83
N ALA A 22 -1.74 1.11 11.26
CA ALA A 22 -1.97 0.51 9.94
C ALA A 22 -3.23 -0.37 9.91
N VAL A 23 -3.48 -1.14 10.99
CA VAL A 23 -4.74 -1.89 11.15
C VAL A 23 -5.95 -0.96 11.21
N LYS A 24 -5.85 0.19 11.91
CA LYS A 24 -6.93 1.20 11.92
C LYS A 24 -7.15 1.80 10.54
N TYR A 25 -6.08 2.12 9.81
CA TYR A 25 -6.14 2.64 8.45
C TYR A 25 -6.86 1.67 7.50
N MET A 26 -6.48 0.39 7.52
CA MET A 26 -7.15 -0.65 6.73
C MET A 26 -8.64 -0.78 7.06
N LYS A 27 -9.00 -0.75 8.36
CA LYS A 27 -10.41 -0.78 8.79
C LYS A 27 -11.19 0.42 8.27
N LEU A 28 -10.59 1.61 8.28
CA LEU A 28 -11.21 2.82 7.73
C LEU A 28 -11.47 2.66 6.22
N LYS A 29 -10.50 2.15 5.45
CA LYS A 29 -10.69 1.90 4.01
C LYS A 29 -11.81 0.91 3.71
N ASN A 30 -11.99 -0.09 4.57
CA ASN A 30 -13.12 -1.02 4.45
C ASN A 30 -14.46 -0.37 4.80
N GLN A 31 -14.50 0.48 5.83
CA GLN A 31 -15.71 1.23 6.19
C GLN A 31 -16.13 2.20 5.10
N GLU A 32 -15.16 2.83 4.42
CA GLU A 32 -15.37 3.75 3.30
C GLU A 32 -15.72 3.04 1.98
N ALA A 33 -15.64 1.70 1.94
CA ALA A 33 -15.71 0.90 0.73
C ALA A 33 -14.77 1.47 -0.37
N PHE A 34 -13.51 1.75 -0.03
CA PHE A 34 -12.55 2.36 -0.94
C PHE A 34 -12.48 1.57 -2.26
N ALA A 35 -12.58 2.30 -3.39
CA ALA A 35 -12.68 1.76 -4.74
C ALA A 35 -13.83 0.74 -4.96
N GLY A 36 -14.87 0.78 -4.12
CA GLY A 36 -16.01 -0.14 -4.16
C GLY A 36 -15.82 -1.45 -3.37
N TYR A 37 -14.70 -1.59 -2.64
CA TYR A 37 -14.34 -2.82 -1.94
C TYR A 37 -14.22 -2.60 -0.42
N ALA A 38 -14.61 -3.62 0.35
CA ALA A 38 -14.63 -3.58 1.82
C ALA A 38 -13.85 -4.74 2.47
N ASP A 39 -13.03 -5.42 1.70
CA ASP A 39 -12.21 -6.58 2.07
C ASP A 39 -10.69 -6.31 1.98
N TRP A 40 -10.29 -5.04 2.02
CA TRP A 40 -8.89 -4.63 2.13
C TRP A 40 -8.25 -5.24 3.38
N ARG A 41 -7.00 -5.68 3.23
CA ARG A 41 -6.20 -6.25 4.32
C ARG A 41 -4.73 -5.85 4.16
N LEU A 42 -3.95 -6.04 5.23
CA LEU A 42 -2.51 -5.94 5.14
C LEU A 42 -1.93 -7.15 4.39
N PRO A 43 -0.85 -6.98 3.59
CA PRO A 43 -0.16 -8.11 2.97
C PRO A 43 0.53 -8.97 4.02
N ASP A 44 0.66 -10.26 3.74
CA ASP A 44 1.65 -11.09 4.42
C ASP A 44 3.07 -10.81 3.90
N LYS A 45 4.07 -11.46 4.51
CA LYS A 45 5.47 -11.27 4.11
C LYS A 45 5.72 -11.62 2.64
N ARG A 46 5.19 -12.74 2.14
CA ARG A 46 5.43 -13.22 0.77
C ARG A 46 4.74 -12.32 -0.25
N GLU A 47 3.53 -11.88 0.06
CA GLU A 47 2.76 -10.95 -0.75
C GLU A 47 3.45 -9.59 -0.85
N ALA A 48 3.94 -9.06 0.28
CA ALA A 48 4.70 -7.82 0.28
C ALA A 48 5.99 -7.93 -0.58
N HIS A 49 6.68 -9.08 -0.53
CA HIS A 49 7.84 -9.32 -1.39
C HIS A 49 7.44 -9.42 -2.87
N SER A 50 6.25 -9.94 -3.18
CA SER A 50 5.79 -10.07 -4.57
C SER A 50 5.48 -8.75 -5.26
N LEU A 51 5.36 -7.64 -4.51
CA LEU A 51 5.21 -6.30 -5.08
C LEU A 51 6.48 -5.76 -5.73
N PHE A 52 7.64 -6.32 -5.38
CA PHE A 52 8.93 -5.90 -5.92
C PHE A 52 9.14 -6.48 -7.33
N ASP A 53 9.40 -5.60 -8.30
CA ASP A 53 9.82 -5.98 -9.65
C ASP A 53 11.00 -5.11 -10.09
N LYS A 54 12.18 -5.72 -10.19
CA LYS A 54 13.44 -5.06 -10.59
C LYS A 54 13.38 -4.34 -11.94
N ASN A 55 12.44 -4.69 -12.82
CA ASN A 55 12.32 -4.09 -14.15
C ASN A 55 11.33 -2.91 -14.17
N LYS A 56 10.64 -2.65 -13.05
CA LYS A 56 9.75 -1.51 -12.86
C LYS A 56 10.39 -0.55 -11.87
N THR A 57 10.13 0.74 -12.07
CA THR A 57 10.67 1.79 -11.20
C THR A 57 9.65 2.90 -11.03
N ILE A 58 9.47 3.34 -9.79
CA ILE A 58 8.80 4.59 -9.43
C ILE A 58 9.69 5.37 -8.46
N LYS A 59 9.33 6.62 -8.19
CA LYS A 59 10.01 7.43 -7.16
C LYS A 59 9.20 7.49 -5.89
N ASP A 60 9.87 7.34 -4.75
CA ASP A 60 9.26 7.55 -3.45
C ASP A 60 9.15 9.05 -3.11
N LYS A 61 8.69 9.34 -1.89
CA LYS A 61 8.54 10.71 -1.37
C LYS A 61 9.84 11.52 -1.28
N TYR A 62 10.99 10.87 -1.31
CA TYR A 62 12.32 11.47 -1.21
C TYR A 62 13.02 11.51 -2.58
N ASP A 63 12.28 11.29 -3.67
CA ASP A 63 12.81 11.18 -5.03
C ASP A 63 13.75 9.96 -5.21
N MET A 64 13.69 8.98 -4.30
CA MET A 64 14.48 7.75 -4.37
C MET A 64 13.80 6.75 -5.31
N GLU A 65 14.60 6.09 -6.14
CA GLU A 65 14.11 5.01 -6.99
C GLU A 65 13.73 3.78 -6.17
N ILE A 66 12.50 3.30 -6.37
CA ILE A 66 12.00 2.06 -5.80
C ILE A 66 11.41 1.19 -6.90
N HIS A 67 11.56 -0.13 -6.76
CA HIS A 67 11.22 -1.10 -7.80
C HIS A 67 9.81 -1.67 -7.62
N LEU A 68 8.81 -0.83 -7.87
CA LEU A 68 7.38 -1.19 -7.84
C LEU A 68 6.73 -0.89 -9.19
N ASP A 69 5.65 -1.60 -9.52
CA ASP A 69 4.89 -1.33 -10.75
C ASP A 69 4.15 0.02 -10.65
N PRO A 70 4.30 0.94 -11.62
CA PRO A 70 3.58 2.22 -11.64
C PRO A 70 2.08 2.10 -11.95
N VAL A 71 1.58 0.94 -12.39
CA VAL A 71 0.21 0.76 -12.89
C VAL A 71 -0.75 0.46 -11.77
#